data_AF-A0A0N4VVV2-F1
#
_entry.id   AF-A0A0N4VVV2-F1
#
_cell.length_a   1.000
_cell.length_b   1.000
_cell.length_c   1.000
_cell.angle_alpha   90.00
_cell.angle_beta   90.00
_cell.angle_gamma   90.00
#
_symmetry.space_group_name_H-M   'P 1'
#
loop_
_entity.id
_entity.type
_entity.pdbx_description
1 polymer ?
#
loop_
_entity_poly.entity_id
_entity_poly.type
_entity_poly.pdbx_seq_one_letter_code
_entity_poly.pdbx_strand_id
1 'polypeptide(L)'
;LPLWDIDSVNIQHFQTAQTHGQLLGYSIVGRPFPHEVIPFFWTTFFSEIGLRYAGCSEGAQHTIVHGSLAELNFAKYYLKDDVVVAVASAGPIPTAIQFVELFKRKITVTREDVEKNTSNDWMTLIDE
;
A
#
# COMPACT_ATOMS: atom_id res chain seq x y z
N LEU A 1 1.68 2.63 -13.33
CA LEU A 1 2.11 1.96 -12.08
C LEU A 1 2.71 0.60 -12.43
N PRO A 2 4.03 0.50 -12.67
CA PRO A 2 4.66 -0.71 -13.21
C PRO A 2 4.46 -1.97 -12.37
N LEU A 3 4.51 -1.89 -11.04
CA LEU A 3 4.26 -3.05 -10.16
C LEU A 3 2.83 -3.58 -10.24
N TRP A 4 1.90 -2.81 -10.80
CA TRP A 4 0.49 -3.14 -10.90
C TRP A 4 0.03 -3.48 -12.32
N ASP A 5 0.92 -3.36 -13.31
CA ASP A 5 0.58 -3.50 -14.74
C ASP A 5 -0.55 -2.53 -15.17
N ILE A 6 -0.46 -1.28 -14.69
CA ILE A 6 -1.41 -0.21 -15.03
C ILE A 6 -0.66 0.86 -15.81
N ASP A 7 -1.07 1.12 -17.05
CA ASP A 7 -0.42 2.11 -17.92
C ASP A 7 -0.56 3.54 -17.37
N SER A 8 -1.78 3.93 -17.00
CA SER A 8 -2.07 5.26 -16.50
C SER A 8 -3.26 5.26 -15.54
N VAL A 9 -3.10 5.96 -14.42
CA VAL A 9 -4.16 6.16 -13.43
C VAL A 9 -3.95 7.51 -12.74
N ASN A 10 -5.05 8.21 -12.46
CA ASN A 10 -5.02 9.48 -11.72
C ASN A 10 -5.22 9.21 -10.22
N ILE A 11 -4.13 9.21 -9.46
CA ILE A 11 -4.18 9.12 -8.00
C ILE A 11 -4.33 10.53 -7.41
N GLN A 12 -5.54 10.85 -6.97
CA GLN A 12 -5.91 12.18 -6.45
C GLN A 12 -5.53 12.33 -4.97
N HIS A 13 -4.25 12.19 -4.64
CA HIS A 13 -3.79 12.26 -3.27
C HIS A 13 -2.51 13.08 -3.07
N PHE A 14 -2.41 13.72 -1.90
CA PHE A 14 -1.33 14.65 -1.57
C PHE A 14 0.06 14.02 -1.68
N GLN A 15 0.25 12.81 -1.16
CA GLN A 15 1.54 12.11 -1.24
C GLN A 15 1.97 11.85 -2.69
N THR A 16 1.06 11.42 -3.55
CA THR A 16 1.39 11.18 -4.96
C THR A 16 1.76 12.48 -5.67
N ALA A 17 1.07 13.58 -5.37
CA ALA A 17 1.44 14.90 -5.88
C ALA A 17 2.85 15.33 -5.40
N GLN A 18 3.19 15.11 -4.12
CA GLN A 18 4.52 15.39 -3.60
C GLN A 18 5.60 14.55 -4.27
N THR A 19 5.37 13.24 -4.44
CA THR A 19 6.31 12.35 -5.12
C THR A 19 6.54 12.76 -6.57
N HIS A 20 5.49 13.13 -7.31
CA HIS A 20 5.64 13.66 -8.67
C HIS A 20 6.48 14.95 -8.71
N GLY A 21 6.29 15.85 -7.75
CA GLY A 21 7.12 17.06 -7.62
C GLY A 21 8.61 16.74 -7.39
N GLN A 22 8.91 15.74 -6.56
CA GLN A 22 10.28 15.26 -6.34
C GLN A 22 10.88 14.65 -7.61
N LEU A 23 10.13 13.77 -8.30
CA LEU A 23 10.57 13.15 -9.55
C LEU A 23 10.82 14.18 -10.67
N LEU A 24 10.02 15.24 -10.72
CA LEU A 24 10.28 16.38 -11.62
C LEU A 24 11.60 17.05 -11.28
N GLY A 25 11.86 17.35 -10.01
CA GLY A 25 13.13 17.92 -9.54
C GLY A 25 14.33 17.07 -9.94
N TYR A 26 14.25 15.75 -9.72
CA TYR A 26 15.25 14.79 -10.15
C TYR A 26 15.50 14.82 -11.68
N SER A 27 14.44 14.90 -12.46
CA SER A 27 14.53 14.97 -13.92
C SER A 27 15.23 16.27 -14.37
N ILE A 28 14.93 17.40 -13.73
CA ILE A 28 15.57 18.70 -14.01
C ILE A 28 17.09 18.65 -13.77
N VAL A 29 17.54 17.94 -12.73
CA VAL A 29 18.98 17.79 -12.42
C VAL A 29 19.65 16.63 -13.15
N GLY A 30 19.01 16.07 -14.19
CA GLY A 30 19.59 15.01 -15.03
C GLY A 30 19.62 13.62 -14.40
N ARG A 31 18.74 13.34 -13.42
CA ARG A 31 18.61 12.03 -12.75
C ARG A 31 17.17 11.49 -12.84
N PRO A 32 16.61 11.31 -14.05
CA PRO A 32 15.20 10.99 -14.19
C PRO A 32 14.85 9.63 -13.56
N PHE A 33 13.67 9.55 -12.94
CA PHE A 33 13.07 8.33 -12.39
C PHE A 33 13.96 7.49 -11.44
N PRO A 34 14.49 8.07 -10.34
CA PRO A 34 15.37 7.36 -9.43
C PRO A 34 14.68 6.26 -8.60
N HIS A 35 13.35 6.31 -8.50
CA HIS A 35 12.54 5.30 -7.81
C HIS A 35 11.11 5.29 -8.37
N GLU A 36 10.38 4.21 -8.09
CA GLU A 36 8.98 4.07 -8.49
C GLU A 36 8.05 4.87 -7.56
N VAL A 37 6.84 5.16 -8.04
CA VAL A 37 5.77 5.77 -7.24
C VAL A 37 4.93 4.66 -6.66
N ILE A 38 4.94 4.53 -5.33
CA ILE A 38 4.03 3.65 -4.60
C ILE A 38 2.82 4.47 -4.17
N PRO A 39 1.59 4.17 -4.65
CA PRO A 39 0.41 4.90 -4.20
C PRO A 39 0.20 4.71 -2.71
N PHE A 40 0.02 5.82 -2.00
CA PHE A 40 -0.28 5.82 -0.59
C PHE A 40 -1.28 6.92 -0.25
N PHE A 41 -2.29 6.54 0.50
CA PHE A 41 -3.39 7.37 0.94
C PHE A 41 -3.59 7.24 2.45
N TRP A 42 -3.99 8.32 3.08
CA TRP A 42 -4.51 8.29 4.44
C TRP A 42 -5.67 9.26 4.57
N THR A 43 -6.55 8.98 5.52
CA THR A 43 -7.56 9.92 5.95
C THR A 43 -7.82 9.75 7.44
N THR A 44 -8.31 10.81 8.07
CA THR A 44 -8.71 10.78 9.46
C THR A 44 -10.16 11.18 9.56
N PHE A 45 -11.00 10.28 10.08
CA PHE A 45 -12.39 10.57 10.39
C PHE A 45 -12.50 11.08 11.82
N PHE A 46 -13.26 12.16 12.00
CA PHE A 46 -13.53 12.79 13.31
C PHE A 46 -12.27 13.11 14.12
N SER A 47 -11.14 13.35 13.45
CA SER A 47 -9.82 13.58 14.09
C SER A 47 -9.28 12.45 14.97
N GLU A 48 -9.92 11.27 14.97
CA GLU A 48 -9.57 10.15 15.86
C GLU A 48 -9.24 8.87 15.08
N ILE A 49 -10.01 8.58 14.02
CA ILE A 49 -9.94 7.31 13.31
C ILE A 49 -9.09 7.49 12.07
N GLY A 50 -7.85 7.01 12.12
CA GLY A 50 -6.94 6.97 10.97
C GLY A 50 -7.15 5.74 10.10
N LEU A 51 -7.48 5.94 8.82
CA LEU A 51 -7.44 4.91 7.79
C LEU A 51 -6.25 5.17 6.88
N ARG A 52 -5.49 4.11 6.60
CA ARG A 52 -4.31 4.13 5.72
C ARG A 52 -4.51 3.15 4.59
N TYR A 53 -3.98 3.46 3.42
CA TYR A 53 -4.14 2.65 2.22
C TYR A 53 -2.85 2.68 1.40
N ALA A 54 -2.33 1.50 1.04
CA ALA A 54 -1.13 1.35 0.23
C ALA A 54 -1.43 0.54 -1.03
N GLY A 55 -0.81 0.91 -2.14
CA GLY A 55 -0.93 0.24 -3.43
C GLY A 55 -2.15 0.64 -4.24
N CYS A 56 -2.52 -0.19 -5.23
CA CYS A 56 -3.67 0.02 -6.10
C CYS A 56 -4.50 -1.27 -6.19
N SER A 57 -5.82 -1.17 -5.98
CA SER A 57 -6.72 -2.32 -6.04
C SER A 57 -7.35 -2.55 -7.41
N GLU A 58 -6.99 -1.72 -8.41
CA GLU A 58 -7.47 -1.90 -9.77
C GLU A 58 -7.05 -3.28 -10.30
N GLY A 59 -8.03 -4.05 -10.79
CA GLY A 59 -7.83 -5.43 -11.23
C GLY A 59 -7.75 -6.48 -10.12
N ALA A 60 -7.93 -6.11 -8.84
CA ALA A 60 -8.02 -7.10 -7.76
C ALA A 60 -9.27 -7.98 -7.91
N GLN A 61 -9.08 -9.30 -7.80
CA GLN A 61 -10.13 -10.31 -7.94
C GLN A 61 -10.70 -10.72 -6.59
N HIS A 62 -9.90 -10.63 -5.52
CA HIS A 62 -10.25 -11.13 -4.21
C HIS A 62 -9.85 -10.15 -3.10
N THR A 63 -10.50 -10.30 -1.94
CA THR A 63 -10.12 -9.57 -0.74
C THR A 63 -10.12 -10.48 0.48
N ILE A 64 -9.21 -10.24 1.41
CA ILE A 64 -9.16 -10.87 2.73
C ILE A 64 -9.25 -9.76 3.78
N VAL A 65 -10.05 -9.98 4.83
CA VAL A 65 -10.19 -9.04 5.94
C VAL A 65 -9.81 -9.73 7.23
N HIS A 66 -8.85 -9.15 7.95
CA HIS A 66 -8.50 -9.53 9.31
C HIS A 66 -8.91 -8.42 10.28
N GLY A 67 -9.39 -8.79 11.47
CA GLY A 67 -9.88 -7.87 12.49
C GLY A 67 -11.34 -7.47 12.30
N SER A 68 -11.73 -6.31 12.85
CA SER A 68 -13.10 -5.82 12.90
C SER A 68 -13.24 -4.50 12.15
N LEU A 69 -14.05 -4.50 11.08
CA LEU A 69 -14.45 -3.29 10.37
C LEU A 69 -15.30 -2.36 11.25
N ALA A 70 -16.12 -2.94 12.13
CA ALA A 70 -17.00 -2.18 13.02
C ALA A 70 -16.22 -1.41 14.09
N GLU A 71 -15.14 -2.00 14.60
CA GLU A 71 -14.26 -1.37 15.60
C GLU A 71 -13.14 -0.54 14.96
N LEU A 72 -13.08 -0.48 13.62
CA LEU A 72 -12.03 0.22 12.87
C LEU A 72 -10.61 -0.24 13.25
N ASN A 73 -10.49 -1.53 13.55
CA ASN A 73 -9.25 -2.21 13.84
C ASN A 73 -9.13 -3.40 12.90
N PHE A 74 -8.59 -3.16 11.70
CA PHE A 74 -8.57 -4.16 10.64
C PHE A 74 -7.41 -3.96 9.66
N ALA A 75 -7.10 -5.04 8.94
CA ALA A 75 -6.36 -5.01 7.69
C ALA A 75 -7.20 -5.68 6.61
N LYS A 76 -7.43 -4.98 5.50
CA LYS A 76 -8.10 -5.49 4.30
C LYS A 76 -7.09 -5.55 3.17
N TYR A 77 -6.81 -6.77 2.73
CA TYR A 77 -5.92 -7.09 1.64
C TYR A 77 -6.72 -7.21 0.35
N TYR A 78 -6.21 -6.62 -0.73
CA TYR A 78 -6.73 -6.75 -2.08
C TYR A 78 -5.73 -7.59 -2.88
N LEU A 79 -6.22 -8.64 -3.55
CA LEU A 79 -5.39 -9.62 -4.23
C LEU A 79 -5.72 -9.69 -5.71
N LYS A 80 -4.68 -9.77 -6.54
CA LYS A 80 -4.73 -10.08 -7.97
C LYS A 80 -3.79 -11.28 -8.20
N ASP A 81 -4.31 -12.34 -8.82
CA ASP A 81 -3.57 -13.59 -9.06
C ASP A 81 -2.91 -14.14 -7.78
N ASP A 82 -3.68 -14.11 -6.67
CA ASP A 82 -3.28 -14.52 -5.31
C ASP A 82 -2.08 -13.78 -4.71
N VAL A 83 -1.71 -12.62 -5.27
CA VAL A 83 -0.71 -11.70 -4.71
C VAL A 83 -1.37 -10.44 -4.19
N VAL A 84 -0.94 -9.96 -3.02
CA VAL A 84 -1.43 -8.70 -2.45
C VAL A 84 -0.97 -7.52 -3.30
N VAL A 85 -1.92 -6.76 -3.83
CA VAL A 85 -1.68 -5.56 -4.64
C VAL A 85 -2.08 -4.27 -3.92
N ALA A 86 -2.94 -4.34 -2.90
CA ALA A 86 -3.21 -3.20 -2.05
C ALA A 86 -3.62 -3.62 -0.65
N VAL A 87 -3.44 -2.72 0.32
CA VAL A 87 -3.85 -2.92 1.70
C VAL A 87 -4.51 -1.66 2.22
N ALA A 88 -5.72 -1.80 2.76
CA ALA A 88 -6.36 -0.80 3.60
C ALA A 88 -6.26 -1.23 5.06
N SER A 89 -5.85 -0.35 5.97
CA SER A 89 -5.76 -0.69 7.40
C SER A 89 -6.15 0.46 8.29
N ALA A 90 -6.78 0.13 9.42
CA ALA A 90 -7.06 1.03 10.53
C ALA A 90 -6.72 0.33 11.84
N GLY A 91 -6.43 1.11 12.89
CA GLY A 91 -5.98 0.59 14.18
C GLY A 91 -4.49 0.78 14.45
N PRO A 92 -3.94 0.10 15.48
CA PRO A 92 -2.60 0.35 16.00
C PRO A 92 -1.50 -0.27 15.12
N ILE A 93 -1.78 -1.40 14.46
CA ILE A 93 -0.80 -2.08 13.62
C ILE A 93 -0.70 -1.35 12.28
N PRO A 94 0.46 -0.79 11.91
CA PRO A 94 0.61 0.06 10.74
C PRO A 94 0.75 -0.76 9.44
N THR A 95 -0.11 -1.76 9.25
CA THR A 95 -0.04 -2.75 8.16
C THR A 95 0.11 -2.10 6.79
N ALA A 96 -0.74 -1.12 6.43
CA ALA A 96 -0.61 -0.45 5.12
C ALA A 96 0.73 0.28 4.97
N ILE A 97 1.32 0.83 6.05
CA ILE A 97 2.63 1.49 5.99
C ILE A 97 3.74 0.45 5.75
N GLN A 98 3.67 -0.71 6.41
CA GLN A 98 4.59 -1.81 6.15
C GLN A 98 4.53 -2.24 4.67
N PHE A 99 3.32 -2.33 4.11
CA PHE A 99 3.14 -2.64 2.70
C PHE A 99 3.71 -1.59 1.74
N VAL A 100 3.76 -0.30 2.12
CA VAL A 100 4.50 0.69 1.32
C VAL A 100 5.96 0.27 1.16
N GLU A 101 6.59 -0.23 2.22
CA GLU A 101 7.98 -0.67 2.18
C GLU A 101 8.14 -2.00 1.42
N LEU A 102 7.25 -2.96 1.66
CA LEU A 102 7.25 -4.22 0.90
C LEU A 102 7.12 -3.99 -0.60
N PHE A 103 6.23 -3.08 -1.04
CA PHE A 103 6.10 -2.71 -2.44
C PHE A 103 7.35 -2.02 -2.98
N LYS A 104 7.98 -1.11 -2.22
CA LYS A 104 9.25 -0.48 -2.63
C LYS A 104 10.36 -1.51 -2.83
N ARG A 105 10.43 -2.52 -1.96
CA ARG A 105 11.43 -3.62 -2.02
C ARG A 105 11.04 -4.73 -2.99
N LYS A 106 9.85 -4.67 -3.58
CA LYS A 106 9.29 -5.70 -4.48
C LYS A 106 9.18 -7.07 -3.80
N ILE A 107 8.96 -7.08 -2.49
CA ILE A 107 8.70 -8.29 -1.71
C ILE A 107 7.25 -8.68 -1.96
N THR A 108 7.06 -9.89 -2.46
CA THR A 108 5.74 -10.44 -2.81
C THR A 108 5.13 -11.08 -1.58
N VAL A 109 3.90 -10.68 -1.24
CA VAL A 109 3.09 -11.32 -0.20
C VAL A 109 1.92 -12.02 -0.89
N THR A 110 1.80 -13.33 -0.67
CA THR A 110 0.76 -14.16 -1.29
C THR A 110 -0.49 -14.27 -0.40
N ARG A 111 -1.58 -14.80 -0.97
CA ARG A 111 -2.76 -15.22 -0.22
C ARG A 111 -2.40 -16.11 0.96
N GLU A 112 -1.56 -17.11 0.71
CA GLU A 112 -1.19 -18.10 1.73
C GLU A 112 -0.44 -17.44 2.90
N ASP A 113 0.45 -16.50 2.60
CA ASP A 113 1.16 -15.72 3.62
C ASP A 113 0.18 -14.91 4.47
N VAL A 114 -0.82 -14.27 3.83
CA VAL A 114 -1.86 -13.52 4.55
C VAL A 114 -2.65 -14.48 5.44
N GLU A 115 -3.13 -15.61 4.91
CA GLU A 115 -3.92 -16.57 5.69
C GLU A 115 -3.16 -17.16 6.88
N LYS A 116 -1.83 -17.30 6.78
CA LYS A 116 -0.95 -17.73 7.87
C LYS A 116 -0.68 -16.62 8.88
N ASN A 117 -0.57 -15.37 8.44
CA ASN A 117 -0.24 -14.23 9.29
C ASN A 117 -1.51 -13.56 9.86
N THR A 118 -1.99 -14.07 11.00
CA THR A 118 -3.16 -13.51 11.67
C THR A 118 -2.87 -12.25 12.49
N SER A 119 -1.60 -11.89 12.72
CA SER A 119 -1.25 -10.68 13.49
C SER A 119 -1.37 -9.40 12.66
N ASN A 120 -1.30 -9.52 11.32
CA ASN A 120 -1.17 -8.42 10.37
C ASN A 120 0.13 -7.60 10.51
N ASP A 121 1.09 -8.08 11.29
CA ASP A 121 2.41 -7.46 11.40
C ASP A 121 3.37 -8.15 10.43
N TRP A 122 3.97 -7.35 9.55
CA TRP A 122 4.86 -7.77 8.48
C TRP A 122 6.30 -7.27 8.66
N MET A 123 6.66 -6.74 9.84
CA MET A 123 8.02 -6.24 10.11
C MET A 123 9.10 -7.29 9.86
N THR A 124 8.83 -8.57 10.12
CA THR A 124 9.81 -9.65 9.90
C THR A 124 10.27 -9.74 8.45
N LEU A 125 9.42 -9.40 7.47
CA LEU A 125 9.79 -9.37 6.05
C LEU A 125 10.55 -8.09 5.65
N ILE A 126 10.55 -7.07 6.51
CA ILE A 126 11.22 -5.78 6.27
C ILE A 126 12.61 -5.74 6.93
N ASP A 127 12.81 -6.49 8.01
CA ASP A 127 14.08 -6.52 8.74
C ASP A 127 15.10 -7.51 8.14
N GLU A 128 14.67 -8.35 7.18
CA GLU A 128 15.53 -9.20 6.32
C GLU A 128 16.14 -8.40 5.15
#